data_AF-A0A7Y8EAX8-F1
#
_entry.id   AF-A0A7Y8EAX8-F1
#
_cell.length_a   1.000
_cell.length_b   1.000
_cell.length_c   1.000
_cell.angle_alpha   90.00
_cell.angle_beta   90.00
_cell.angle_gamma   90.00
#
_symmetry.space_group_name_H-M   'P 1'
#
loop_
_entity.id
_entity.type
_entity.pdbx_description
1 polymer ?
#
loop_
_entity_poly.entity_id
_entity_poly.type
_entity_poly.pdbx_seq_one_letter_code
_entity_poly.pdbx_strand_id
1 'polypeptide(L)' 'MTDPNKLRPHELAHEVLQDAAMDQALDWLIALQCPQPGQQAEFDAWLASDPAHLLAFSKAQAAWGG' A
#
# COMPACT_ATOMS: atom_id res chain seq x y z
N MET A 1 8.98 -30.51 -21.18
CA MET A 1 9.42 -30.22 -19.81
C MET A 1 9.31 -28.71 -19.67
N THR A 2 8.29 -28.21 -18.97
CA THR A 2 7.96 -26.77 -18.87
C THR A 2 9.06 -26.04 -18.11
N ASP A 3 9.61 -25.00 -18.71
CA ASP A 3 10.61 -24.10 -18.11
C ASP A 3 10.03 -23.34 -16.91
N PRO A 4 10.59 -23.48 -15.69
CA PRO A 4 10.11 -22.78 -14.49
C PRO A 4 10.50 -21.29 -14.45
N ASN A 5 11.25 -20.78 -15.43
CA ASN A 5 11.73 -19.39 -15.46
C ASN A 5 10.72 -18.40 -16.10
N LYS A 6 9.49 -18.86 -16.39
CA LYS A 6 8.38 -18.03 -16.88
C LYS A 6 7.47 -17.50 -15.76
N LEU A 7 7.88 -17.64 -14.49
CA LEU A 7 7.26 -16.97 -13.34
C LEU A 7 7.58 -15.47 -13.39
N ARG A 8 6.88 -14.85 -14.34
CA ARG A 8 6.37 -13.49 -14.40
C ARG A 8 7.02 -12.54 -13.37
N PRO A 9 7.78 -11.50 -13.79
CA PRO A 9 8.13 -10.38 -12.91
C PRO A 9 6.92 -9.75 -12.21
N HIS A 10 5.72 -10.02 -12.72
CA HIS A 10 4.43 -9.66 -12.14
C HIS A 10 4.12 -10.36 -10.80
N GLU A 11 4.62 -11.57 -10.52
CA GLU A 11 4.40 -12.26 -9.23
C GLU A 11 5.33 -11.68 -8.15
N LEU A 12 6.62 -11.50 -8.46
CA LEU A 12 7.56 -10.83 -7.57
C LEU A 12 7.17 -9.36 -7.34
N ALA A 13 6.70 -8.66 -8.39
CA ALA A 13 6.15 -7.33 -8.25
C ALA A 13 4.90 -7.33 -7.37
N HIS A 14 4.00 -8.32 -7.47
CA HIS A 14 2.85 -8.40 -6.56
C HIS A 14 3.27 -8.65 -5.10
N GLU A 15 4.28 -9.49 -4.84
CA GLU A 15 4.78 -9.74 -3.48
C GLU A 15 5.48 -8.51 -2.89
N VAL A 16 6.32 -7.82 -3.67
CA VAL A 16 6.98 -6.57 -3.24
C VAL A 16 5.98 -5.42 -3.11
N LEU A 17 4.97 -5.34 -3.97
CA LEU A 17 3.91 -4.33 -3.91
C LEU A 17 3.01 -4.52 -2.69
N GLN A 18 2.83 -5.77 -2.22
CA GLN A 18 2.12 -6.04 -0.97
C GLN A 18 2.87 -5.51 0.26
N ASP A 19 4.20 -5.52 0.25
CA ASP A 19 5.03 -4.94 1.31
C ASP A 19 5.08 -3.41 1.21
N ALA A 20 5.27 -2.87 0.00
CA ALA A 20 5.34 -1.42 -0.23
C ALA A 20 4.01 -0.70 0.07
N ALA A 21 2.87 -1.28 -0.29
CA ALA A 21 1.55 -0.73 0.02
C ALA A 21 1.30 -0.66 1.54
N MET A 22 1.82 -1.64 2.29
CA MET A 22 1.70 -1.69 3.75
C MET A 22 2.62 -0.68 4.43
N ASP A 23 3.85 -0.53 3.94
CA ASP A 23 4.77 0.53 4.39
C ASP A 23 4.18 1.93 4.15
N GLN A 24 3.68 2.19 2.94
CA GLN A 24 3.00 3.45 2.61
C GLN A 24 1.74 3.69 3.45
N ALA A 25 0.95 2.64 3.74
CA ALA A 25 -0.21 2.75 4.60
C ALA A 25 0.14 3.21 6.03
N LEU A 26 1.27 2.73 6.57
CA LEU A 26 1.78 3.14 7.88
C LEU A 26 2.28 4.59 7.84
N ASP A 27 2.98 4.98 6.78
CA ASP A 27 3.41 6.37 6.56
C ASP A 27 2.21 7.33 6.50
N TRP A 28 1.16 6.94 5.76
CA TRP A 28 -0.10 7.69 5.71
C TRP A 28 -0.78 7.80 7.06
N LEU A 29 -0.78 6.74 7.89
CA LEU A 29 -1.33 6.81 9.24
C LEU A 29 -0.61 7.85 10.11
N ILE A 30 0.71 7.94 10.00
CA ILE A 30 1.51 8.92 10.73
C ILE A 30 1.23 10.33 10.18
N ALA A 31 1.22 10.48 8.85
CA ALA A 31 0.94 11.75 8.17
C ALA A 31 -0.48 12.28 8.52
N LEU A 32 -1.47 11.40 8.66
CA LEU A 32 -2.83 11.77 9.04
C LEU A 32 -2.99 12.20 10.51
N GLN A 33 -2.05 11.85 11.39
CA GLN A 33 -2.02 12.39 12.76
C GLN A 33 -1.64 13.88 12.79
N CYS A 34 -0.89 14.36 11.80
CA CYS A 34 -0.52 15.76 11.65
C CYS A 34 -0.66 16.20 10.18
N PRO A 35 -1.90 16.36 9.68
CA PRO A 35 -2.15 16.57 8.26
C PRO A 35 -1.57 17.91 7.80
N GLN A 36 -0.64 17.85 6.86
CA GLN A 36 -0.12 19.03 6.19
C GLN A 36 -1.10 19.53 5.12
N PRO A 37 -1.07 20.83 4.76
CA PRO A 37 -1.88 21.34 3.67
C PRO A 37 -1.52 20.64 2.35
N GLY A 38 -2.47 19.90 1.78
CA GLY A 38 -2.29 19.09 0.56
C GLY A 38 -2.19 17.57 0.81
N GLN A 39 -1.90 17.15 2.05
CA GLN A 39 -1.69 15.74 2.40
C GLN A 39 -2.93 14.88 2.15
N GLN A 40 -4.13 15.45 2.35
CA GLN A 40 -5.40 14.77 2.07
C GLN A 40 -5.56 14.45 0.58
N ALA A 41 -5.20 15.38 -0.31
CA ALA A 41 -5.34 15.18 -1.75
C ALA A 41 -4.35 14.13 -2.28
N GLU A 42 -3.13 14.09 -1.73
CA GLU A 42 -2.15 13.05 -2.03
C GLU A 42 -2.60 11.68 -1.50
N PHE A 43 -3.20 11.64 -0.31
CA PHE A 43 -3.78 10.43 0.25
C PHE A 43 -4.93 9.89 -0.62
N ASP A 44 -5.85 10.76 -1.05
CA ASP A 44 -6.94 10.38 -1.97
C ASP A 44 -6.40 9.88 -3.32
N ALA A 45 -5.36 10.53 -3.87
CA ALA A 45 -4.71 10.07 -5.10
C ALA A 45 -4.01 8.71 -4.92
N TRP A 46 -3.38 8.48 -3.76
CA TRP A 46 -2.76 7.20 -3.42
C TRP A 46 -3.82 6.10 -3.31
N LEU A 47 -4.94 6.34 -2.63
CA LEU A 47 -6.05 5.38 -2.54
C LEU A 47 -6.70 5.10 -3.91
N ALA A 48 -6.81 6.10 -4.77
CA ALA A 48 -7.36 5.93 -6.12
C ALA A 48 -6.41 5.20 -7.08
N SER A 49 -5.11 5.16 -6.76
CA SER A 49 -4.10 4.53 -7.62
C SER A 49 -4.20 3.01 -7.62
N ASP A 50 -4.50 2.39 -6.48
CA ASP A 50 -4.64 0.93 -6.40
C ASP A 50 -5.58 0.48 -5.27
N PRO A 51 -6.49 -0.49 -5.52
CA PRO A 51 -7.36 -1.03 -4.48
C PRO A 51 -6.62 -1.79 -3.36
N ALA A 52 -5.39 -2.25 -3.58
CA ALA A 52 -4.55 -2.85 -2.54
C ALA A 52 -4.12 -1.83 -1.48
N HIS A 53 -3.99 -0.54 -1.85
CA HIS A 53 -3.70 0.55 -0.91
C HIS A 53 -4.82 0.72 0.12
N LEU A 54 -6.08 0.62 -0.31
CA LEU A 54 -7.24 0.61 0.60
C LEU A 54 -7.16 -0.54 1.59
N LEU A 55 -6.85 -1.75 1.10
CA LEU A 55 -6.74 -2.94 1.95
C LEU A 55 -5.59 -2.81 2.96
N ALA A 56 -4.44 -2.30 2.51
CA ALA A 56 -3.26 -2.07 3.34
C ALA A 56 -3.53 -1.02 4.42
N PHE A 57 -4.15 0.11 4.06
CA PHE A 57 -4.55 1.16 4.99
C PHE A 57 -5.56 0.68 6.03
N SER A 58 -6.56 -0.10 5.60
CA SER A 58 -7.55 -0.66 6.53
C SER A 58 -6.92 -1.63 7.52
N LYS A 59 -5.96 -2.46 7.08
CA LYS A 59 -5.20 -3.36 7.97
C LYS A 59 -4.30 -2.58 8.93
N ALA A 60 -3.59 -1.57 8.44
CA ALA A 60 -2.73 -0.73 9.25
C ALA A 60 -3.53 0.02 10.32
N GLN A 61 -4.70 0.58 9.97
CA GLN A 61 -5.60 1.21 10.95
C GLN A 61 -6.05 0.23 12.04
N ALA A 62 -6.43 -0.99 11.65
CA ALA A 62 -6.85 -2.02 12.60
C ALA A 62 -5.72 -2.44 13.54
N ALA A 63 -4.47 -2.45 13.05
CA ALA A 63 -3.29 -2.75 13.88
C ALA A 63 -2.91 -1.59 14.82
N TRP A 64 -3.15 -0.34 14.41
CA TRP A 64 -2.79 0.85 15.20
C TRP A 64 -3.83 1.20 16.27
N GLY A 65 -5.11 0.96 16.00
CA GLY A 65 -6.23 1.28 16.90
C GLY A 65 -6.69 0.14 17.81
N GLY A 66 -5.92 -0.95 17.89
CA GLY A 66 -6.19 -2.12 18.74
C GLY A 66 -5.76 -1.96 20.19
#